data_AF-A0A7Y2ZWX6-F1
#
_entry.id   AF-A0A7Y2ZWX6-F1
#
_cell.length_a   1.000
_cell.length_b   1.000
_cell.length_c   1.000
_cell.angle_alpha   90.00
_cell.angle_beta   90.00
_cell.angle_gamma   90.00
#
_symmetry.space_group_name_H-M   'P 1'
#
loop_
_entity.id
_entity.type
_entity.pdbx_description
1 polymer ?
#
loop_
_entity_poly.entity_id
_entity_poly.type
_entity_poly.pdbx_seq_one_letter_code
_entity_poly.pdbx_strand_id
1 'polypeptide(L)' 'MAPIFITSDTYGTRSSSIIIIDKNQKAAVTERSFIPEKPESFKQKTRRFNLKLSDTLQRNL' A
#
# COMPACT_ATOMS: atom_id res chain seq x y z
N MET A 1 2.99 11.90 -7.42
CA MET A 1 1.63 11.35 -7.24
C MET A 1 1.44 11.02 -5.76
N ALA A 2 0.28 11.35 -5.19
CA ALA A 2 -0.07 11.00 -3.82
C ALA A 2 -1.13 9.88 -3.83
N PRO A 3 -0.95 8.77 -3.09
CA PRO A 3 -1.95 7.71 -3.01
C PRO A 3 -3.21 8.20 -2.26
N ILE A 4 -4.38 8.00 -2.86
CA ILE A 4 -5.69 8.26 -2.23
C ILE A 4 -6.31 6.92 -1.85
N PHE A 5 -6.76 6.79 -0.61
CA PHE A 5 -7.48 5.63 -0.11
C PHE A 5 -8.91 6.05 0.21
N ILE A 6 -9.88 5.45 -0.47
CA ILE A 6 -11.31 5.73 -0.28
C ILE A 6 -11.83 4.76 0.78
N THR A 7 -12.57 5.28 1.76
CA THR A 7 -13.18 4.53 2.85
C THR A 7 -14.67 4.73 2.82
N SER A 8 -15.45 3.66 2.94
CA SER A 8 -16.90 3.72 3.08
C SER A 8 -17.35 2.67 4.08
N ASP A 9 -18.38 2.99 4.85
CA ASP A 9 -18.97 2.12 5.87
C ASP A 9 -19.60 0.86 5.24
N THR A 10 -20.01 0.94 3.97
CA THR A 10 -20.60 -0.17 3.21
C THR A 10 -19.62 -0.83 2.26
N TYR A 11 -18.55 -0.13 1.87
CA TYR A 11 -17.52 -0.63 0.96
C TYR A 11 -16.23 -0.86 1.73
N GLY A 12 -16.20 -1.98 2.46
CA GLY A 12 -15.07 -2.37 3.29
C GLY A 12 -13.92 -2.96 2.47
N THR A 13 -12.99 -2.11 2.02
CA THR A 13 -11.69 -2.63 1.59
C THR A 13 -10.89 -3.00 2.84
N ARG A 14 -10.62 -4.29 3.10
CA ARG A 14 -9.90 -4.72 4.32
C ARG A 14 -8.42 -4.33 4.28
N SER A 15 -7.83 -4.30 3.09
CA SER A 15 -6.48 -3.77 2.86
C SER A 15 -6.33 -3.28 1.42
N SER A 16 -5.58 -2.19 1.24
CA SER A 16 -5.23 -1.63 -0.06
C SER A 16 -3.73 -1.39 -0.14
N SER A 17 -3.12 -1.78 -1.25
CA SER A 17 -1.69 -1.59 -1.51
C SER A 17 -1.50 -0.81 -2.80
N ILE A 18 -0.65 0.22 -2.74
CA ILE A 18 -0.28 1.04 -3.88
C ILE A 18 1.24 1.00 -4.02
N ILE A 19 1.71 0.72 -5.24
CA ILE A 19 3.13 0.74 -5.60
C ILE A 19 3.29 1.82 -6.67
N ILE A 20 4.11 2.82 -6.37
CA ILE A 20 4.48 3.87 -7.31
C ILE A 20 5.94 3.66 -7.68
N ILE A 21 6.21 3.37 -8.95
CA ILE A 21 7.57 3.24 -9.49
C ILE A 21 7.85 4.46 -10.35
N ASP A 22 8.90 5.20 -10.04
CA ASP A 22 9.35 6.33 -10.87
C ASP A 22 10.37 5.89 -11.92
N LYS A 23 10.66 6.78 -12.88
CA LYS A 23 11.65 6.56 -13.94
C LYS A 23 13.09 6.37 -13.45
N ASN A 24 13.37 6.64 -12.17
CA ASN A 24 14.68 6.52 -11.54
C ASN A 24 14.79 5.24 -10.72
N GLN A 25 13.94 4.24 -10.97
CA GLN A 25 13.93 2.96 -10.28
C GLN A 25 13.67 3.09 -8.76
N LYS A 26 12.99 4.16 -8.33
CA LYS A 26 12.53 4.31 -6.95
C LYS A 26 11.11 3.81 -6.84
N ALA A 27 10.88 2.91 -5.89
CA ALA A 27 9.55 2.41 -5.57
C ALA A 27 9.09 2.98 -4.22
N ALA A 28 7.87 3.52 -4.20
CA ALA A 28 7.17 3.84 -2.96
C ALA A 28 6.00 2.86 -2.81
N VAL A 29 6.06 2.04 -1.77
CA VAL A 29 4.98 1.11 -1.41
C VAL A 29 4.20 1.74 -0.26
N THR A 30 2.90 1.91 -0.44
CA THR A 30 2.00 2.34 0.64
C THR A 30 0.91 1.31 0.81
N GLU A 31 0.81 0.75 2.01
CA GLU A 31 -0.26 -0.16 2.42
C GLU A 31 -1.15 0.54 3.44
N ARG A 32 -2.47 0.44 3.25
CA ARG A 32 -3.46 0.85 4.25
C ARG A 32 -4.36 -0.33 4.56
N SER A 33 -4.34 -0.74 5.82
CA SER A 33 -5.21 -1.81 6.32
C SER A 33 -6.29 -1.24 7.22
N PHE A 34 -7.46 -1.88 7.15
CA PHE A 34 -8.66 -1.56 7.91
C PHE A 34 -8.94 -2.72 8.86
N ILE A 35 -8.74 -2.48 10.16
CA ILE A 35 -8.97 -3.47 11.20
C ILE A 35 -10.24 -3.05 11.95
N PRO A 36 -11.37 -3.75 11.74
CA PRO A 36 -12.57 -3.51 12.53
C PRO A 36 -12.34 -4.07 13.94
N GLU A 37 -12.34 -3.22 14.96
CA GLU A 37 -12.25 -3.65 16.37
C GLU A 37 -13.64 -3.76 17.01
N LYS A 38 -14.62 -2.96 16.57
CA LYS A 38 -16.05 -2.99 16.97
C LYS A 38 -16.93 -2.53 15.78
N PRO A 39 -18.25 -2.80 15.78
CA PRO A 39 -19.16 -2.37 14.71
C PRO A 39 -19.10 -0.88 14.37
N GLU A 40 -18.66 -0.04 15.32
CA GLU A 40 -18.59 1.42 15.18
C GLU A 40 -17.18 1.99 15.43
N SER A 41 -16.15 1.15 15.63
CA SER A 41 -14.78 1.62 15.85
C SER A 41 -13.81 1.03 14.84
N PHE A 42 -13.27 1.90 13.99
CA PHE A 42 -12.32 1.54 12.94
C PHE A 42 -10.94 2.07 13.29
N LYS A 43 -9.94 1.19 13.29
CA LYS A 43 -8.54 1.59 13.42
C LYS A 43 -7.85 1.50 12.07
N GLN A 44 -7.37 2.64 11.58
CA GLN A 44 -6.61 2.71 10.34
C GLN A 44 -5.12 2.60 10.63
N LYS A 45 -4.42 1.75 9.87
CA LYS A 45 -2.96 1.68 9.91
C LYS A 45 -2.41 1.86 8.50
N THR A 46 -1.59 2.91 8.32
CA THR A 46 -0.87 3.14 7.06
C THR A 46 0.61 2.80 7.27
N ARG A 47 1.17 1.99 6.38
CA ARG A 47 2.61 1.70 6.32
C ARG A 47 3.16 2.20 5.00
N ARG A 48 4.33 2.85 5.03
CA ARG A 48 5.02 3.32 3.83
C ARG A 48 6.45 2.81 3.83
N PHE A 49 6.88 2.27 2.70
CA PHE A 49 8.23 1.82 2.46
C PHE A 49 8.77 2.52 1.22
N ASN A 50 9.97 3.09 1.33
CA ASN A 50 10.72 3.62 0.20
C ASN A 50 11.81 2.60 -0.14
N LEU A 51 11.76 2.07 -1.36
CA LEU A 51 12.64 1.02 -1.83
C LEU A 51 13.39 1.50 -3.07
N LYS A 52 14.66 1.13 -3.18
CA LYS A 52 15.42 1.24 -4.42
C LYS A 52 15.33 -0.10 -5.12
N LEU A 53 14.85 -0.12 -6.36
CA LEU A 53 14.84 -1.35 -7.15
C LEU A 53 16.30 -1.67 -7.52
N SER A 54 16.74 -2.90 -7.24
CA SER A 54 18.02 -3.42 -7.72
C SER A 54 17.79 -4.19 -9.02
N ASP A 55 18.74 -4.14 -9.93
CA ASP A 55 18.68 -4.85 -11.22
C ASP A 55 18.94 -6.37 -11.09
N THR A 56 18.84 -6.93 -9.88
CA THR A 56 19.10 -8.35 -9.63
C THR A 56 17.89 -9.21 -10.02
N LEU A 57 17.55 -9.21 -11.30
CA LEU A 57 16.85 -10.34 -11.89
C LEU A 57 17.87 -11.48 -11.96
N GLN A 58 17.84 -12.39 -10.98
CA GLN A 58 18.38 -13.73 -11.20
C GLN A 58 17.52 -14.38 -12.29
N ARG A 59 17.92 -14.17 -13.54
CA ARG A 59 17.53 -14.99 -14.68
C ARG A 59 18.18 -16.36 -14.48
N ASN A 60 17.54 -17.20 -13.69
CA ASN A 60 17.73 -18.64 -13.78
C ASN A 60 16.80 -19.11 -14.90
N LEU A 61 17.32 -19.06 -16.13
CA LEU A 61 16.87 -19.89 -17.25
C LEU A 61 17.89 -21.02 -17.42
#